data_AF-A0A7T4JUL9-F1
#
_entry.id   AF-A0A7T4JUL9-F1
#
_cell.length_a   1.000
_cell.length_b   1.000
_cell.length_c   1.000
_cell.angle_alpha   90.00
_cell.angle_beta   90.00
_cell.angle_gamma   90.00
#
_symmetry.space_group_name_H-M   'P 1'
#
loop_
_entity.id
_entity.type
_entity.pdbx_description
1 polymer ?
#
loop_
_entity_poly.entity_id
_entity_poly.type
_entity_poly.pdbx_seq_one_letter_code
_entity_poly.pdbx_strand_id
1 'polypeptide(L)'
;MKKVFSRSLALAIMAAVNMNLAGCSSDTTNSATSSPAAADSSHGFTFENCGHEITVDGVPQKVLLVNRIGVVPTLYALGVLSDVHMRAGAFAPEYFASSPELKKKVDSIPNLTEKVDPTGHLQISKEEVVDGPNAFVKAYSGSVMSDLPLATADSPERYADIFRAAGLQDVSVTWLPEITTLDDTYGTAPGHES
;
A
#
# COMPACT_ATOMS: atom_id res chain seq x y z
N MET A 1 -11.13 108.42 -4.57
CA MET A 1 -12.52 108.51 -5.05
C MET A 1 -13.07 107.08 -5.19
N LYS A 2 -14.26 106.79 -4.60
CA LYS A 2 -15.32 105.84 -5.02
C LYS A 2 -14.88 104.48 -5.64
N LYS A 3 -15.29 103.28 -5.26
CA LYS A 3 -16.46 102.74 -4.53
C LYS A 3 -16.21 101.23 -4.24
N VAL A 4 -16.95 100.71 -3.26
CA VAL A 4 -17.16 99.33 -2.77
C VAL A 4 -17.70 98.35 -3.83
N PHE A 5 -17.43 97.04 -3.72
CA PHE A 5 -18.32 95.85 -3.96
C PHE A 5 -17.45 94.55 -3.87
N SER A 6 -17.42 93.81 -2.76
CA SER A 6 -18.31 92.73 -2.26
C SER A 6 -18.29 91.38 -3.01
N ARG A 7 -17.64 90.40 -2.36
CA ARG A 7 -18.02 88.99 -2.06
C ARG A 7 -18.65 88.11 -3.16
N SER A 8 -17.99 86.99 -3.49
CA SER A 8 -18.34 85.60 -3.05
C SER A 8 -17.90 84.52 -4.04
N LEU A 9 -17.40 83.40 -3.48
CA LEU A 9 -17.42 81.99 -3.99
C LEU A 9 -16.68 81.70 -5.32
N ALA A 10 -16.00 80.57 -5.55
CA ALA A 10 -15.86 79.32 -4.81
C ALA A 10 -14.60 78.55 -5.27
N LEU A 11 -14.17 77.64 -4.39
CA LEU A 11 -13.19 76.55 -4.48
C LEU A 11 -13.10 75.80 -5.83
N ALA A 12 -11.87 75.40 -6.20
CA ALA A 12 -11.43 73.99 -6.22
C ALA A 12 -9.94 73.90 -6.64
N ILE A 13 -9.05 73.63 -5.67
CA ILE A 13 -7.64 73.33 -5.94
C ILE A 13 -7.50 71.82 -6.20
N MET A 14 -6.89 71.52 -7.33
CA MET A 14 -6.58 70.21 -7.86
C MET A 14 -5.54 69.50 -6.97
N ALA A 15 -5.95 68.45 -6.25
CA ALA A 15 -5.04 67.59 -5.50
C ALA A 15 -4.73 66.34 -6.33
N ALA A 16 -3.52 66.28 -6.87
CA ALA A 16 -2.95 65.09 -7.50
C ALA A 16 -2.65 64.05 -6.41
N VAL A 17 -3.47 63.00 -6.35
CA VAL A 17 -3.23 61.84 -5.49
C VAL A 17 -2.18 60.96 -6.17
N ASN A 18 -0.95 61.01 -5.67
CA ASN A 18 0.12 60.09 -6.06
C ASN A 18 -0.16 58.70 -5.46
N MET A 19 -0.38 57.75 -6.34
CA MET A 19 -0.53 56.32 -6.04
C MET A 19 0.83 55.79 -5.54
N ASN A 20 0.95 55.50 -4.25
CA ASN A 20 2.13 54.83 -3.71
C ASN A 20 2.05 53.33 -4.03
N LEU A 21 2.87 52.94 -5.00
CA LEU A 21 3.13 51.56 -5.40
C LEU A 21 4.10 50.94 -4.36
N ALA A 22 3.57 50.25 -3.35
CA ALA A 22 4.39 49.41 -2.48
C ALA A 22 4.73 48.11 -3.23
N GLY A 23 5.84 48.13 -3.97
CA GLY A 23 6.47 46.93 -4.51
C GLY A 23 7.08 46.11 -3.38
N CYS A 24 6.72 44.83 -3.31
CA CYS A 24 7.43 43.89 -2.45
C CYS A 24 8.77 43.58 -3.13
N SER A 25 9.85 43.99 -2.46
CA SER A 25 11.24 43.78 -2.85
C SER A 25 11.59 42.30 -2.75
N SER A 26 12.13 41.75 -3.83
CA SER A 26 12.80 40.44 -3.82
C SER A 26 14.17 40.60 -3.16
N ASP A 27 14.26 40.27 -1.88
CA ASP A 27 15.55 40.12 -1.20
C ASP A 27 16.17 38.76 -1.51
N THR A 28 17.04 38.75 -2.51
CA THR A 28 18.01 37.68 -2.75
C THR A 28 19.15 37.78 -1.73
N THR A 29 19.01 37.15 -0.56
CA THR A 29 20.11 36.52 0.21
C THR A 29 19.59 35.86 1.49
N ASN A 30 19.04 34.67 1.34
CA ASN A 30 19.40 33.51 2.17
C ASN A 30 18.72 32.29 1.56
N SER A 31 19.48 31.56 0.74
CA SER A 31 19.24 30.13 0.54
C SER A 31 19.52 29.43 1.88
N ALA A 32 18.57 29.57 2.82
CA ALA A 32 18.29 28.48 3.72
C ALA A 32 17.75 27.39 2.80
N THR A 33 18.62 26.46 2.44
CA THR A 33 18.20 25.12 2.07
C THR A 33 17.27 24.67 3.19
N SER A 34 15.97 24.86 3.01
CA SER A 34 14.97 24.05 3.67
C SER A 34 15.21 22.65 3.13
N SER A 35 16.23 21.99 3.70
CA SER A 35 16.23 20.55 3.79
C SER A 35 14.83 20.20 4.26
N PRO A 36 14.14 19.23 3.63
CA PRO A 36 12.99 18.64 4.27
C PRO A 36 13.44 18.34 5.70
N ALA A 37 12.78 18.91 6.70
CA ALA A 37 13.00 18.50 8.07
C ALA A 37 12.83 16.98 8.02
N ALA A 38 13.90 16.24 8.30
CA ALA A 38 13.83 14.79 8.35
C ALA A 38 12.66 14.49 9.27
N ALA A 39 11.59 13.91 8.70
CA ALA A 39 10.48 13.45 9.51
C ALA A 39 11.11 12.56 10.57
N ASP A 40 11.01 12.99 11.82
CA ASP A 40 11.56 12.24 12.93
C ASP A 40 10.82 10.89 12.92
N SER A 41 11.55 9.85 12.53
CA SER A 41 11.01 8.50 12.35
C SER A 41 10.54 7.87 13.67
N SER A 42 10.71 8.59 14.78
CA SER A 42 10.34 8.17 16.13
C SER A 42 9.04 8.79 16.67
N HIS A 43 8.47 9.81 16.00
CA HIS A 43 7.25 10.44 16.49
C HIS A 43 6.01 9.71 15.97
N GLY A 44 5.43 8.87 16.83
CA GLY A 44 4.09 8.33 16.60
C GLY A 44 3.05 9.43 16.44
N PHE A 45 1.96 9.11 15.74
CA PHE A 45 0.87 10.05 15.49
C PHE A 45 -0.47 9.42 15.85
N THR A 46 -1.41 10.26 16.27
CA THR A 46 -2.78 9.85 16.61
C THR A 46 -3.75 10.61 15.71
N PHE A 47 -4.73 9.89 15.16
CA PHE A 47 -5.75 10.45 14.28
C PHE A 47 -7.09 9.75 14.47
N GLU A 48 -8.17 10.41 14.07
CA GLU A 48 -9.51 9.83 14.10
C GLU A 48 -9.84 9.18 12.75
N ASN A 49 -10.36 7.96 12.80
CA ASN A 49 -10.86 7.25 11.63
C ASN A 49 -12.17 6.52 11.97
N CYS A 50 -13.27 6.93 11.34
CA CYS A 50 -14.58 6.29 11.48
C CYS A 50 -15.12 6.27 12.93
N GLY A 51 -14.85 7.31 13.71
CA GLY A 51 -15.20 7.46 15.12
C GLY A 51 -14.21 6.83 16.10
N HIS A 52 -13.11 6.23 15.60
CA HIS A 52 -12.10 5.59 16.42
C HIS A 52 -10.82 6.40 16.44
N GLU A 53 -10.25 6.59 17.63
CA GLU A 53 -8.91 7.13 17.78
C GLU A 53 -7.89 6.02 17.48
N ILE A 54 -7.05 6.27 16.48
CA ILE A 54 -6.00 5.36 16.01
C ILE A 54 -4.65 5.99 16.32
N THR A 55 -3.82 5.28 17.07
CA THR A 55 -2.42 5.66 17.34
C THR A 55 -1.50 4.75 16.56
N VAL A 56 -0.54 5.34 15.88
CA VAL A 56 0.53 4.64 15.16
C VAL A 56 1.85 5.03 15.81
N ASP A 57 2.55 4.04 16.37
CA ASP A 57 3.84 4.23 17.01
C ASP A 57 4.95 4.24 15.95
N GLY A 58 5.41 5.45 15.59
CA GLY A 58 6.45 5.68 14.58
C GLY A 58 6.00 5.43 13.14
N VAL A 59 6.98 5.20 12.25
CA VAL A 59 6.72 4.96 10.81
C VAL A 59 6.27 3.52 10.57
N PRO A 60 5.09 3.28 9.95
CA PRO A 60 4.61 1.94 9.63
C PRO A 60 5.60 1.14 8.77
N GLN A 61 5.93 -0.09 9.20
CA GLN A 61 6.86 -0.98 8.48
C GLN A 61 6.16 -2.16 7.76
N LYS A 62 4.88 -2.42 8.07
CA LYS A 62 4.10 -3.54 7.54
C LYS A 62 2.76 -3.07 6.99
N VAL A 63 2.81 -2.26 5.93
CA VAL A 63 1.60 -1.73 5.31
C VAL A 63 1.00 -2.77 4.36
N LEU A 64 -0.28 -3.10 4.56
CA LEU A 64 -1.08 -3.90 3.65
C LEU A 64 -1.93 -2.99 2.78
N LEU A 65 -1.72 -3.07 1.47
CA LEU A 65 -2.48 -2.32 0.47
C LEU A 65 -3.71 -3.13 0.02
N VAL A 66 -4.89 -2.76 0.51
CA VAL A 66 -6.18 -3.41 0.17
C VAL A 66 -6.98 -2.62 -0.88
N ASN A 67 -6.78 -1.30 -0.95
CA ASN A 67 -7.51 -0.45 -1.88
C ASN A 67 -6.83 -0.39 -3.25
N ARG A 68 -7.53 -0.88 -4.28
CA ARG A 68 -7.03 -1.01 -5.65
C ARG A 68 -6.93 0.32 -6.41
N ILE A 69 -7.75 1.31 -6.06
CA ILE A 69 -7.90 2.54 -6.85
C ILE A 69 -7.65 3.78 -5.97
N GLY A 70 -6.75 4.66 -6.42
CA GLY A 70 -6.54 6.00 -5.86
C GLY A 70 -5.33 6.14 -4.93
N VAL A 71 -5.03 5.16 -4.07
CA VAL A 71 -3.94 5.32 -3.08
C VAL A 71 -2.55 5.03 -3.66
N VAL A 72 -2.43 4.17 -4.66
CA VAL A 72 -1.14 3.81 -5.27
C VAL A 72 -0.42 5.01 -5.89
N PRO A 73 -1.07 5.86 -6.72
CA PRO A 73 -0.43 7.07 -7.23
C PRO A 73 0.02 8.02 -6.11
N THR A 74 -0.75 8.12 -5.03
CA THR A 74 -0.40 8.95 -3.86
C THR A 74 0.85 8.42 -3.16
N LEU A 75 0.91 7.14 -2.83
CA LEU A 75 2.08 6.52 -2.20
C LEU A 75 3.32 6.61 -3.09
N TYR A 76 3.13 6.48 -4.41
CA TYR A 76 4.20 6.66 -5.39
C TYR A 76 4.73 8.10 -5.41
N ALA A 77 3.85 9.09 -5.47
CA ALA A 77 4.23 10.51 -5.47
C ALA A 77 4.92 10.93 -4.16
N LEU A 78 4.52 10.33 -3.04
CA LEU A 78 5.14 10.52 -1.73
C LEU A 78 6.47 9.76 -1.57
N GLY A 79 6.82 8.87 -2.50
CA GLY A 79 8.05 8.08 -2.46
C GLY A 79 8.03 6.90 -1.48
N VAL A 80 6.89 6.60 -0.85
CA VAL A 80 6.74 5.57 0.21
C VAL A 80 6.10 4.26 -0.29
N LEU A 81 5.88 4.12 -1.60
CA LEU A 81 5.34 2.88 -2.16
C LEU A 81 6.22 1.65 -1.85
N SER A 82 7.53 1.85 -1.65
CA SER A 82 8.47 0.80 -1.24
C SER A 82 8.24 0.26 0.17
N ASP A 83 7.54 1.01 1.03
CA ASP A 83 7.27 0.61 2.41
C ASP A 83 6.01 -0.29 2.52
N VAL A 84 5.32 -0.50 1.39
CA VAL A 84 4.21 -1.45 1.29
C VAL A 84 4.76 -2.86 1.33
N HIS A 85 4.42 -3.57 2.40
CA HIS A 85 4.89 -4.94 2.64
C HIS A 85 4.15 -5.95 1.77
N MET A 86 2.83 -5.78 1.63
CA MET A 86 1.98 -6.65 0.83
C MET A 86 0.85 -5.86 0.18
N ARG A 87 0.31 -6.41 -0.90
CA ARG A 87 -0.95 -5.98 -1.52
C ARG A 87 -1.97 -7.11 -1.48
N ALA A 88 -3.24 -6.76 -1.61
CA ALA A 88 -4.31 -7.70 -1.82
C ALA A 88 -5.25 -7.21 -2.93
N GLY A 89 -5.58 -8.11 -3.84
CA GLY A 89 -6.44 -7.89 -4.98
C GLY A 89 -5.69 -7.71 -6.30
N ALA A 90 -6.46 -7.71 -7.38
CA ALA A 90 -5.96 -7.46 -8.72
C ALA A 90 -5.71 -5.95 -8.96
N PHE A 91 -4.53 -5.61 -9.45
CA PHE A 91 -4.14 -4.26 -9.87
C PHE A 91 -4.03 -4.26 -11.39
N ALA A 92 -5.18 -4.08 -12.05
CA ALA A 92 -5.31 -4.26 -13.49
C ALA A 92 -4.38 -3.30 -14.28
N PRO A 93 -3.72 -3.77 -15.36
CA PRO A 93 -2.76 -2.95 -16.12
C PRO A 93 -3.32 -1.63 -16.65
N GLU A 94 -4.63 -1.58 -16.91
CA GLU A 94 -5.33 -0.40 -17.43
C GLU A 94 -5.22 0.80 -16.49
N TYR A 95 -5.15 0.56 -15.17
CA TYR A 95 -4.93 1.61 -14.17
C TYR A 95 -3.54 2.26 -14.26
N PHE A 96 -2.61 1.61 -14.95
CA PHE A 96 -1.21 2.02 -15.07
C PHE A 96 -0.78 2.24 -16.52
N ALA A 97 -1.72 2.33 -17.45
CA ALA A 97 -1.43 2.47 -18.88
C ALA A 97 -0.53 3.69 -19.19
N SER A 98 -0.69 4.77 -18.42
CA SER A 98 0.15 5.98 -18.53
C SER A 98 1.47 5.91 -17.75
N SER A 99 1.73 4.82 -17.01
CA SER A 99 2.91 4.68 -16.14
C SER A 99 3.33 3.21 -15.98
N PRO A 100 3.95 2.59 -17.01
CA PRO A 100 4.42 1.19 -16.95
C PRO A 100 5.42 0.92 -15.83
N GLU A 101 6.27 1.90 -15.49
CA GLU A 101 7.23 1.79 -14.38
C GLU A 101 6.54 1.70 -13.02
N LEU A 102 5.39 2.36 -12.84
CA LEU A 102 4.59 2.22 -11.63
C LEU A 102 3.98 0.81 -11.53
N LYS A 103 3.51 0.26 -12.65
CA LYS A 103 3.01 -1.12 -12.70
C LYS A 103 4.06 -2.13 -12.25
N LYS A 104 5.29 -2.02 -12.77
CA LYS A 104 6.40 -2.90 -12.36
C LYS A 104 6.65 -2.84 -10.86
N LYS A 105 6.62 -1.65 -10.26
CA LYS A 105 6.77 -1.49 -8.80
C LYS A 105 5.63 -2.14 -8.04
N VAL A 106 4.38 -1.95 -8.47
CA VAL A 106 3.21 -2.59 -7.84
C VAL A 106 3.28 -4.11 -7.95
N ASP A 107 3.70 -4.64 -9.11
CA ASP A 107 3.83 -6.07 -9.35
C ASP A 107 4.92 -6.74 -8.51
N SER A 108 5.96 -5.97 -8.16
CA SER A 108 7.03 -6.44 -7.25
C SER A 108 6.58 -6.58 -5.79
N ILE A 109 5.45 -5.99 -5.41
CA ILE A 109 4.89 -6.12 -4.06
C ILE A 109 4.19 -7.48 -3.96
N PRO A 110 4.54 -8.32 -2.96
CA PRO A 110 3.88 -9.62 -2.74
C PRO A 110 2.37 -9.48 -2.66
N ASN A 111 1.66 -10.35 -3.38
CA ASN A 111 0.21 -10.37 -3.38
C ASN A 111 -0.32 -11.48 -2.47
N LEU A 112 -1.22 -11.11 -1.56
CA LEU A 112 -1.82 -12.05 -0.64
C LEU A 112 -2.94 -12.87 -1.31
N THR A 113 -3.72 -12.26 -2.21
CA THR A 113 -4.84 -12.91 -2.89
C THR A 113 -5.34 -12.05 -4.04
N GLU A 114 -5.87 -12.66 -5.10
CA GLU A 114 -6.62 -11.97 -6.17
C GLU A 114 -8.11 -12.33 -6.17
N LYS A 115 -8.53 -13.14 -5.20
CA LYS A 115 -9.90 -13.67 -5.12
C LYS A 115 -10.88 -12.53 -4.93
N VAL A 116 -11.92 -12.54 -5.76
CA VAL A 116 -13.08 -11.66 -5.65
C VAL A 116 -14.35 -12.48 -5.71
N ASP A 117 -15.40 -12.01 -5.05
CA ASP A 117 -16.73 -12.58 -5.23
C ASP A 117 -17.35 -12.12 -6.58
N PRO A 118 -18.53 -12.63 -6.98
CA PRO A 118 -19.19 -12.21 -8.22
C PRO A 118 -19.54 -10.71 -8.28
N THR A 119 -19.55 -10.01 -7.15
CA THR A 119 -19.77 -8.55 -7.09
C THR A 119 -18.46 -7.76 -7.22
N GLY A 120 -17.31 -8.45 -7.25
CA GLY A 120 -15.99 -7.85 -7.36
C GLY A 120 -15.35 -7.47 -6.03
N HIS A 121 -15.96 -7.81 -4.89
CA HIS A 121 -15.37 -7.55 -3.58
C HIS A 121 -14.25 -8.53 -3.28
N LEU A 122 -13.12 -7.98 -2.81
CA LEU A 122 -11.94 -8.75 -2.41
C LEU A 122 -12.31 -9.75 -1.31
N GLN A 123 -11.90 -11.00 -1.50
CA GLN A 123 -12.04 -12.07 -0.53
C GLN A 123 -10.69 -12.34 0.12
N ILE A 124 -10.59 -12.02 1.41
CA ILE A 124 -9.38 -12.16 2.21
C ILE A 124 -9.78 -12.59 3.62
N SER A 125 -9.09 -13.60 4.16
CA SER A 125 -9.29 -14.07 5.53
C SER A 125 -8.45 -13.27 6.52
N LYS A 126 -8.85 -13.28 7.80
CA LYS A 126 -8.08 -12.63 8.86
C LYS A 126 -6.72 -13.31 9.04
N GLU A 127 -6.69 -14.62 8.87
CA GLU A 127 -5.53 -15.48 9.02
C GLU A 127 -4.48 -15.14 7.94
N GLU A 128 -4.90 -14.97 6.69
CA GLU A 128 -4.02 -14.52 5.60
C GLU A 128 -3.41 -13.13 5.89
N VAL A 129 -4.17 -12.20 6.48
CA VAL A 129 -3.66 -10.86 6.84
C VAL A 129 -2.60 -10.93 7.95
N VAL A 130 -2.84 -11.77 8.97
CA VAL A 130 -1.97 -11.85 10.15
C VAL A 130 -0.70 -12.65 9.85
N ASP A 131 -0.84 -13.80 9.18
CA ASP A 131 0.22 -14.81 9.07
C ASP A 131 0.68 -15.08 7.63
N GLY A 132 0.06 -14.43 6.64
CA GLY A 132 0.40 -14.55 5.22
C GLY A 132 -0.21 -15.79 4.55
N PRO A 133 0.17 -16.08 3.30
CA PRO A 133 -0.44 -17.16 2.49
C PRO A 133 -0.24 -18.57 3.09
N ASN A 134 0.68 -18.75 4.04
CA ASN A 134 0.93 -20.01 4.75
C ASN A 134 0.40 -20.03 6.20
N ALA A 135 -0.61 -19.21 6.51
CA ALA A 135 -1.16 -19.08 7.86
C ALA A 135 -1.58 -20.42 8.49
N PHE A 136 -2.10 -21.35 7.69
CA PHE A 136 -2.53 -22.68 8.16
C PHE A 136 -1.39 -23.48 8.81
N VAL A 137 -0.21 -23.51 8.19
CA VAL A 137 0.95 -24.24 8.72
C VAL A 137 1.45 -23.59 10.02
N LYS A 138 1.31 -22.27 10.15
CA LYS A 138 1.71 -21.52 11.36
C LYS A 138 0.72 -21.68 12.52
N ALA A 139 -0.56 -21.93 12.22
CA ALA A 139 -1.60 -22.12 13.23
C ALA A 139 -1.33 -23.32 14.15
N TYR A 140 -0.61 -24.32 13.64
CA TYR A 140 -0.16 -25.47 14.41
C TYR A 140 1.33 -25.32 14.70
N SER A 141 1.69 -25.06 15.97
CA SER A 141 3.08 -24.98 16.40
C SER A 141 3.37 -25.93 17.57
N GLY A 142 4.65 -26.23 17.79
CA GLY A 142 5.08 -27.07 18.91
C GLY A 142 4.74 -28.56 18.74
N SER A 143 4.22 -29.17 19.80
CA SER A 143 3.95 -30.62 19.84
C SER A 143 2.98 -31.09 18.77
N VAL A 144 1.98 -30.26 18.42
CA VAL A 144 0.96 -30.64 17.42
C VAL A 144 1.57 -30.88 16.03
N MET A 145 2.60 -30.12 15.63
CA MET A 145 3.30 -30.38 14.36
C MET A 145 4.20 -31.62 14.43
N SER A 146 4.70 -31.97 15.61
CA SER A 146 5.46 -33.21 15.80
C SER A 146 4.57 -34.45 15.66
N ASP A 147 3.28 -34.32 15.98
CA ASP A 147 2.27 -35.37 15.85
C ASP A 147 1.67 -35.46 14.43
N LEU A 148 1.98 -34.51 13.54
CA LEU A 148 1.44 -34.42 12.18
C LEU A 148 2.56 -34.53 11.13
N PRO A 149 3.30 -35.64 11.07
CA PRO A 149 4.46 -35.77 10.17
C PRO A 149 4.08 -35.60 8.69
N LEU A 150 2.86 -35.99 8.32
CA LEU A 150 2.34 -35.81 6.95
C LEU A 150 2.12 -34.34 6.59
N ALA A 151 1.80 -33.46 7.56
CA ALA A 151 1.55 -32.04 7.30
C ALA A 151 2.82 -31.27 6.88
N THR A 152 4.00 -31.88 7.06
CA THR A 152 5.29 -31.30 6.70
C THR A 152 5.96 -32.00 5.51
N ALA A 153 5.31 -33.01 4.93
CA ALA A 153 5.84 -33.72 3.79
C ALA A 153 5.62 -32.90 2.50
N ASP A 154 6.71 -32.67 1.78
CA ASP A 154 6.79 -31.81 0.59
C ASP A 154 6.97 -32.61 -0.71
N SER A 155 7.01 -33.94 -0.64
CA SER A 155 7.09 -34.81 -1.82
C SER A 155 6.35 -36.14 -1.62
N PRO A 156 5.88 -36.76 -2.72
CA PRO A 156 5.27 -38.11 -2.67
C PRO A 156 6.18 -39.16 -2.01
N GLU A 157 7.49 -39.08 -2.22
CA GLU A 157 8.48 -39.96 -1.60
C GLU A 157 8.52 -39.77 -0.09
N ARG A 158 8.46 -38.51 0.37
CA ARG A 158 8.44 -38.19 1.80
C ARG A 158 7.18 -38.73 2.47
N TYR A 159 6.03 -38.66 1.80
CA TYR A 159 4.79 -39.30 2.27
C TYR A 159 4.97 -40.82 2.39
N ALA A 160 5.51 -41.46 1.35
CA ALA A 160 5.72 -42.91 1.35
C ALA A 160 6.66 -43.36 2.49
N ASP A 161 7.73 -42.60 2.75
CA ASP A 161 8.65 -42.89 3.84
C ASP A 161 7.99 -42.77 5.22
N ILE A 162 7.14 -41.75 5.43
CA ILE A 162 6.39 -41.60 6.69
C ILE A 162 5.44 -42.79 6.89
N PHE A 163 4.74 -43.23 5.83
CA PHE A 163 3.85 -44.40 5.93
C PHE A 163 4.61 -45.68 6.25
N ARG A 164 5.76 -45.93 5.60
CA ARG A 164 6.61 -47.08 5.90
C ARG A 164 7.13 -47.04 7.33
N ALA A 165 7.57 -45.86 7.80
CA ALA A 165 8.03 -45.67 9.18
C ALA A 165 6.90 -45.91 10.21
N ALA A 166 5.65 -45.63 9.84
CA ALA A 166 4.46 -45.96 10.64
C ALA A 166 4.08 -47.47 10.59
N GLY A 167 4.82 -48.29 9.84
CA GLY A 167 4.65 -49.74 9.77
C GLY A 167 3.74 -50.22 8.63
N LEU A 168 3.26 -49.33 7.75
CA LEU A 168 2.50 -49.74 6.57
C LEU A 168 3.42 -50.52 5.61
N GLN A 169 2.94 -51.67 5.17
CA GLN A 169 3.60 -52.51 4.18
C GLN A 169 3.09 -52.17 2.78
N ASP A 170 3.86 -52.56 1.75
CA ASP A 170 3.47 -52.41 0.34
C ASP A 170 3.17 -50.97 -0.11
N VAL A 171 3.87 -49.99 0.48
CA VAL A 171 3.73 -48.58 0.10
C VAL A 171 4.58 -48.28 -1.14
N SER A 172 3.91 -47.96 -2.26
CA SER A 172 4.52 -47.52 -3.52
C SER A 172 3.97 -46.16 -3.97
N VAL A 173 4.81 -45.37 -4.62
CA VAL A 173 4.40 -44.14 -5.30
C VAL A 173 4.12 -44.47 -6.77
N THR A 174 2.95 -44.11 -7.25
CA THR A 174 2.57 -44.22 -8.66
C THR A 174 2.34 -42.84 -9.21
N TRP A 175 3.10 -42.47 -10.24
CA TRP A 175 2.91 -41.20 -10.92
C TRP A 175 1.65 -41.24 -11.80
N LEU A 176 0.83 -40.18 -11.71
CA LEU A 176 -0.42 -40.03 -12.46
C LEU A 176 -0.34 -38.78 -13.34
N PRO A 177 0.26 -38.86 -14.54
CA PRO A 177 0.46 -37.72 -15.43
C PRO A 177 -0.84 -37.00 -15.81
N GLU A 178 -1.95 -37.73 -15.85
CA GLU A 178 -3.26 -37.19 -16.18
C GLU A 178 -3.73 -36.18 -15.12
N ILE A 179 -3.39 -36.39 -13.85
CA ILE A 179 -3.73 -35.46 -12.76
C ILE A 179 -2.87 -34.20 -12.85
N THR A 180 -1.56 -34.35 -13.06
CA THR A 180 -0.66 -33.20 -13.28
C THR A 180 -1.12 -32.34 -14.45
N THR A 181 -1.59 -32.96 -15.53
CA THR A 181 -2.13 -32.24 -16.70
C THR A 181 -3.40 -31.45 -16.34
N LEU A 182 -4.27 -32.00 -15.49
CA LEU A 182 -5.46 -31.29 -15.01
C LEU A 182 -5.08 -30.12 -14.11
N ASP A 183 -4.12 -30.31 -13.21
CA ASP A 183 -3.58 -29.27 -12.34
C ASP A 183 -3.00 -28.09 -13.14
N ASP A 184 -2.21 -28.38 -14.17
CA ASP A 184 -1.69 -27.36 -15.09
C ASP A 184 -2.79 -26.63 -15.86
N THR A 185 -3.85 -27.36 -16.25
CA THR A 185 -4.95 -26.82 -17.08
C THR A 185 -5.89 -25.93 -16.28
N TYR A 186 -6.23 -26.35 -15.06
CA TYR A 186 -7.25 -25.70 -14.24
C TYR A 186 -6.65 -24.84 -13.11
N GLY A 187 -5.33 -24.93 -12.92
CA GLY A 187 -4.59 -24.23 -11.89
C GLY A 187 -4.66 -24.96 -10.54
N THR A 188 -3.55 -24.91 -9.81
CA THR A 188 -3.48 -25.36 -8.41
C THR A 188 -3.56 -24.18 -7.45
N ALA A 189 -3.76 -24.47 -6.17
CA ALA A 189 -3.52 -23.47 -5.14
C ALA A 189 -2.03 -23.05 -5.19
N PRO A 190 -1.70 -21.75 -5.14
CA PRO A 190 -0.31 -21.30 -5.14
C PRO A 190 0.51 -22.03 -4.06
N GLY A 191 1.66 -22.60 -4.42
CA GLY A 191 2.49 -23.42 -3.52
C GLY A 191 2.10 -24.91 -3.45
N HIS A 192 1.17 -25.36 -4.31
CA HIS A 192 0.78 -26.76 -4.49
C HIS A 192 0.98 -27.20 -5.95
N GLU A 193 2.07 -26.76 -6.58
CA GLU A 193 2.45 -27.22 -7.91
C GLU A 193 2.91 -28.69 -7.86
N SER A 194 2.41 -29.50 -8.81
CA SER A 194 2.60 -30.96 -8.88
C SER A 194 3.93 -31.39 -9.48
#